data_AF-A0A077NJB7-F1
#
_entry.id   AF-A0A077NJB7-F1
#
_cell.length_a   1.000
_cell.length_b   1.000
_cell.length_c   1.000
_cell.angle_alpha   90.00
_cell.angle_beta   90.00
_cell.angle_gamma   90.00
#
_symmetry.space_group_name_H-M   'P 1'
#
loop_
_entity.id
_entity.type
_entity.pdbx_description
1 polymer ?
#
loop_
_entity_poly.entity_id
_entity_poly.type
_entity_poly.pdbx_seq_one_letter_code
_entity_poly.pdbx_strand_id
1 'polypeptide(L)'
;MQYTDAEKILIGNEVETINRMIESAHRNTDFMDYVSAKGYSEVSMFATCPETGLNLKCRFDRLSDSHPYPLDVKSCRDATERGFSQAFGKFHYHVQAAFYLYVLKLVTGREVDQFCFFALENTAPYKNCMYYIGEDSLELGYKTMFESLHKLRECMDDESLRTDGMVLPSSEINVPAYLFDDEYVDEVYL
;
A
#
# COMPACT_ATOMS: atom_id res chain seq x y z
N MET A 1 -35.80 1.88 -18.44
CA MET A 1 -35.31 2.81 -17.40
C MET A 1 -34.18 2.09 -16.68
N GLN A 2 -32.94 2.36 -17.06
CA GLN A 2 -31.77 1.82 -16.38
C GLN A 2 -31.73 2.47 -14.99
N TYR A 3 -31.87 1.68 -13.94
CA TYR A 3 -31.59 2.14 -12.59
C TYR A 3 -30.11 2.51 -12.53
N THR A 4 -29.81 3.77 -12.28
CA THR A 4 -28.45 4.21 -11.96
C THR A 4 -28.06 3.53 -10.66
N ASP A 5 -26.98 2.74 -10.71
CA ASP A 5 -26.44 2.04 -9.57
C ASP A 5 -26.04 3.05 -8.49
N ALA A 6 -26.68 2.97 -7.32
CA ALA A 6 -26.46 3.93 -6.23
C ALA A 6 -25.00 3.93 -5.74
N GLU A 7 -24.28 2.81 -5.91
CA GLU A 7 -22.86 2.70 -5.59
C GLU A 7 -21.95 3.49 -6.55
N LYS A 8 -22.50 4.02 -7.66
CA LYS A 8 -21.78 4.81 -8.67
C LYS A 8 -22.11 6.30 -8.62
N ILE A 9 -22.80 6.75 -7.58
CA ILE A 9 -23.20 8.15 -7.41
C ILE A 9 -22.37 8.75 -6.28
N LEU A 10 -21.45 9.65 -6.61
CA LEU A 10 -20.81 10.51 -5.61
C LEU A 10 -21.84 11.49 -5.07
N ILE A 11 -22.03 11.52 -3.76
CA ILE A 11 -22.91 12.50 -3.10
C ILE A 11 -22.16 13.82 -2.86
N GLY A 12 -22.90 14.92 -2.68
CA GLY A 12 -22.32 16.28 -2.66
C GLY A 12 -21.10 16.44 -1.74
N ASN A 13 -21.13 15.86 -0.53
CA ASN A 13 -20.02 15.93 0.42
C ASN A 13 -18.78 15.14 -0.05
N GLU A 14 -18.95 14.03 -0.76
CA GLU A 14 -17.84 13.25 -1.32
C GLU A 14 -17.17 14.02 -2.46
N VAL A 15 -17.98 14.66 -3.32
CA VAL A 15 -17.46 15.52 -4.39
C VAL A 15 -16.64 16.68 -3.82
N GLU A 16 -17.13 17.33 -2.76
CA GLU A 16 -16.38 18.39 -2.09
C GLU A 16 -15.05 17.86 -1.53
N THR A 17 -15.08 16.71 -0.84
CA THR A 17 -13.88 16.08 -0.28
C THR A 17 -12.84 15.78 -1.36
N ILE A 18 -13.27 15.18 -2.48
CA ILE A 18 -12.40 14.85 -3.61
C ILE A 18 -11.82 16.12 -4.23
N ASN A 19 -12.63 17.17 -4.43
CA ASN A 19 -12.14 18.44 -4.96
C ASN A 19 -11.06 19.05 -4.06
N ARG A 20 -11.23 19.00 -2.73
CA ARG A 20 -10.21 19.46 -1.77
C ARG A 20 -8.93 18.62 -1.83
N MET A 21 -9.07 17.31 -1.96
CA MET A 21 -7.94 16.39 -2.13
C MET A 21 -7.15 16.72 -3.42
N ILE A 22 -7.84 16.95 -4.54
CA ILE A 22 -7.23 17.35 -5.81
C ILE A 22 -6.54 18.72 -5.70
N GLU A 23 -7.22 19.71 -5.10
CA GLU A 23 -6.64 21.04 -4.85
C GLU A 23 -5.34 20.96 -4.03
N SER A 24 -5.29 20.09 -3.02
CA SER A 24 -4.09 19.86 -2.21
C SER A 24 -3.01 19.13 -3.00
N ALA A 25 -3.35 18.09 -3.75
CA ALA A 25 -2.40 17.33 -4.57
C ALA A 25 -1.73 18.22 -5.63
N HIS A 26 -2.48 19.13 -6.27
CA HIS A 26 -1.94 20.10 -7.24
C HIS A 26 -0.89 21.06 -6.64
N ARG A 27 -0.83 21.21 -5.32
CA ARG A 27 0.18 22.05 -4.64
C ARG A 27 1.50 21.31 -4.41
N ASN A 28 1.53 19.99 -4.55
CA ASN A 28 2.74 19.19 -4.42
C ASN A 28 3.47 19.15 -5.76
N THR A 29 4.57 19.89 -5.86
CA THR A 29 5.32 20.04 -7.11
C THR A 29 5.92 18.72 -7.61
N ASP A 30 6.37 17.85 -6.70
CA ASP A 30 7.00 16.58 -7.05
C ASP A 30 5.96 15.61 -7.61
N PHE A 31 4.77 15.56 -6.97
CA PHE A 31 3.66 14.77 -7.49
C PHE A 31 3.21 15.28 -8.85
N MET A 32 3.10 16.60 -9.01
CA MET A 32 2.71 17.23 -10.28
C MET A 32 3.71 16.99 -11.40
N ASP A 33 5.01 17.03 -11.10
CA ASP A 33 6.06 16.68 -12.06
C ASP A 33 5.91 15.22 -12.52
N TYR A 34 5.70 14.29 -11.58
CA TYR A 34 5.52 12.88 -11.89
C TYR A 34 4.26 12.62 -12.74
N VAL A 35 3.09 13.13 -12.34
CA VAL A 35 1.83 12.84 -13.07
C VAL A 35 1.73 13.55 -14.42
N SER A 36 2.45 14.66 -14.59
CA SER A 36 2.54 15.37 -15.88
C SER A 36 3.46 14.68 -16.89
N ALA A 37 4.40 13.85 -16.41
CA ALA A 37 5.27 13.06 -17.27
C ALA A 37 4.48 12.04 -18.11
N LYS A 38 4.99 11.76 -19.32
CA LYS A 38 4.44 10.69 -20.17
C LYS A 38 4.50 9.35 -19.44
N GLY A 39 3.46 8.55 -19.63
CA GLY A 39 3.33 7.27 -18.97
C GLY A 39 1.91 6.74 -19.10
N TYR A 40 1.63 5.67 -18.35
CA TYR A 40 0.39 4.92 -18.43
C TYR A 40 -0.17 4.70 -17.04
N SER A 41 -1.49 4.86 -16.92
CA SER A 41 -2.24 4.55 -15.70
C SER A 41 -2.97 3.22 -15.83
N GLU A 42 -3.23 2.56 -14.71
CA GLU A 42 -4.00 1.31 -14.63
C GLU A 42 -3.39 0.13 -15.44
N VAL A 43 -2.06 0.08 -15.52
CA VAL A 43 -1.35 -0.94 -16.31
C VAL A 43 -1.39 -2.28 -15.60
N SER A 44 -2.06 -3.26 -16.19
CA SER A 44 -2.10 -4.63 -15.67
C SER A 44 -0.93 -5.45 -16.21
N MET A 45 -0.20 -6.11 -15.32
CA MET A 45 0.87 -7.03 -15.67
C MET A 45 0.55 -8.43 -15.16
N PHE A 46 0.90 -9.44 -15.95
CA PHE A 46 0.66 -10.84 -15.66
C PHE A 46 1.96 -11.60 -15.90
N ALA A 47 2.34 -12.45 -14.95
CA ALA A 47 3.54 -13.26 -15.05
C ALA A 47 3.34 -14.60 -14.35
N THR A 48 4.09 -15.62 -14.75
CA THR A 48 4.19 -16.86 -13.98
C THR A 48 5.43 -16.77 -13.10
N CYS A 49 5.28 -16.99 -11.80
CA CYS A 49 6.39 -17.02 -10.86
C CYS A 49 7.26 -18.26 -11.17
N PRO A 50 8.55 -18.09 -11.52
CA PRO A 50 9.43 -19.22 -11.81
C PRO A 50 9.70 -20.13 -10.59
N GLU A 51 9.60 -19.60 -9.37
CA GLU A 51 9.87 -20.38 -8.15
C GLU A 51 8.69 -21.26 -7.72
N THR A 52 7.47 -20.71 -7.80
CA THR A 52 6.27 -21.38 -7.27
C THR A 52 5.31 -21.88 -8.36
N GLY A 53 5.53 -21.49 -9.61
CA GLY A 53 4.61 -21.76 -10.72
C GLY A 53 3.27 -21.01 -10.64
N LEU A 54 3.09 -20.11 -9.66
CA LEU A 54 1.87 -19.34 -9.49
C LEU A 54 1.71 -18.29 -10.61
N ASN A 55 0.47 -18.12 -11.08
CA ASN A 55 0.13 -17.00 -11.97
C ASN A 55 -0.09 -15.74 -11.13
N LEU A 56 0.78 -14.76 -11.33
CA LEU A 56 0.78 -13.48 -10.64
C LEU A 56 0.11 -12.41 -11.51
N LYS A 57 -0.55 -11.47 -10.85
CA LYS A 57 -1.14 -10.28 -11.47
C LYS A 57 -0.98 -9.09 -10.56
N CYS A 58 -0.50 -7.97 -11.09
CA CYS A 58 -0.62 -6.65 -10.46
C CYS A 58 -1.22 -5.64 -11.43
N ARG A 59 -1.71 -4.53 -10.90
CA ARG A 59 -2.15 -3.38 -11.69
C ARG A 59 -1.55 -2.12 -11.07
N PHE A 60 -0.68 -1.45 -11.82
CA PHE A 60 -0.06 -0.20 -11.40
C PHE A 60 -1.04 0.95 -11.56
N ASP A 61 -1.17 1.81 -10.54
CA ASP A 61 -1.90 3.07 -10.64
C ASP A 61 -1.25 3.97 -11.70
N ARG A 62 0.09 4.10 -11.64
CA ARG A 62 0.86 4.88 -12.61
C ARG A 62 2.26 4.30 -12.85
N LEU A 63 2.61 4.19 -14.12
CA LEU A 63 3.96 3.95 -14.61
C LEU A 63 4.39 5.12 -15.50
N SER A 64 5.52 5.73 -15.18
CA SER A 64 6.11 6.80 -15.96
C SER A 64 7.13 6.26 -16.97
N ASP A 65 7.22 6.91 -18.12
CA ASP A 65 8.24 6.61 -19.13
C ASP A 65 9.61 7.21 -18.74
N SER A 66 9.62 8.30 -17.96
CA SER A 66 10.83 9.06 -17.62
C SER A 66 11.30 8.91 -16.17
N HIS A 67 10.40 8.56 -15.26
CA HIS A 67 10.73 8.37 -13.85
C HIS A 67 11.13 6.92 -13.57
N PRO A 68 12.15 6.66 -12.76
CA PRO A 68 12.70 5.33 -12.57
C PRO A 68 11.91 4.44 -11.60
N TYR A 69 10.72 4.87 -11.16
CA TYR A 69 9.90 4.15 -10.18
C TYR A 69 8.41 4.18 -10.57
N PRO A 70 7.64 3.13 -10.23
CA PRO A 70 6.18 3.18 -10.21
C PRO A 70 5.65 4.10 -9.10
N LEU A 71 4.45 4.64 -9.30
CA LEU A 71 3.73 5.43 -8.30
C LEU A 71 2.37 4.78 -8.01
N ASP A 72 2.03 4.70 -6.73
CA ASP A 72 0.74 4.25 -6.21
C ASP A 72 0.14 5.33 -5.29
N VAL A 73 -1.16 5.61 -5.45
CA VAL A 73 -1.85 6.65 -4.67
C VAL A 73 -2.58 6.01 -3.50
N LYS A 74 -2.26 6.46 -2.29
CA LYS A 74 -2.90 5.98 -1.05
C LYS A 74 -3.65 7.10 -0.37
N SER A 75 -4.98 6.99 -0.31
CA SER A 75 -5.76 7.80 0.61
C SER A 75 -5.49 7.35 2.05
N CYS A 76 -5.20 8.28 2.96
CA CYS A 76 -4.91 7.97 4.36
C CYS A 76 -5.59 8.94 5.32
N ARG A 77 -5.49 8.66 6.63
CA ARG A 77 -5.95 9.58 7.69
C ARG A 77 -4.86 10.53 8.17
N ASP A 78 -3.61 10.06 8.13
CA ASP A 78 -2.44 10.81 8.58
C ASP A 78 -1.30 10.58 7.59
N ALA A 79 -1.00 11.61 6.79
CA ALA A 79 0.08 11.57 5.79
C ALA A 79 1.44 11.97 6.36
N THR A 80 1.55 12.24 7.67
CA THR A 80 2.86 12.46 8.31
C THR A 80 3.69 11.18 8.28
N GLU A 81 5.01 11.32 8.41
CA GLU A 81 5.92 10.17 8.38
C GLU A 81 5.53 9.11 9.41
N ARG A 82 5.22 9.53 10.64
CA ARG A 82 4.77 8.64 11.71
C ARG A 82 3.47 7.93 11.35
N GLY A 83 2.45 8.68 10.91
CA GLY A 83 1.14 8.13 10.58
C GLY A 83 1.19 7.17 9.39
N PHE A 84 1.91 7.56 8.33
CA PHE A 84 2.04 6.75 7.14
C PHE A 84 2.94 5.53 7.37
N SER A 85 4.03 5.63 8.14
CA SER A 85 4.87 4.48 8.51
C SER A 85 4.09 3.41 9.29
N GLN A 86 3.22 3.82 10.22
CA GLN A 86 2.32 2.89 10.92
C GLN A 86 1.35 2.20 9.94
N ALA A 87 0.78 2.95 8.99
CA ALA A 87 -0.07 2.40 7.95
C ALA A 87 0.71 1.46 7.01
N PHE A 88 1.95 1.79 6.70
CA PHE A 88 2.85 1.06 5.82
C PHE A 88 3.17 -0.34 6.35
N GLY A 89 3.41 -0.46 7.64
CA GLY A 89 3.53 -1.75 8.34
C GLY A 89 2.18 -2.47 8.42
N LYS A 90 1.13 -1.80 8.91
CA LYS A 90 -0.19 -2.38 9.13
C LYS A 90 -0.85 -2.96 7.87
N PHE A 91 -0.69 -2.30 6.73
CA PHE A 91 -1.31 -2.68 5.47
C PHE A 91 -0.33 -3.37 4.51
N HIS A 92 0.87 -3.72 4.99
CA HIS A 92 1.88 -4.44 4.22
C HIS A 92 2.27 -3.77 2.89
N TYR A 93 2.37 -2.44 2.88
CA TYR A 93 2.72 -1.70 1.66
C TYR A 93 4.15 -2.01 1.16
N HIS A 94 5.07 -2.38 2.05
CA HIS A 94 6.37 -2.93 1.67
C HIS A 94 6.26 -4.22 0.84
N VAL A 95 5.36 -5.13 1.21
CA VAL A 95 5.08 -6.36 0.45
C VAL A 95 4.44 -6.01 -0.89
N GLN A 96 3.54 -5.02 -0.91
CA GLN A 96 2.96 -4.51 -2.16
C GLN A 96 4.05 -4.02 -3.12
N ALA A 97 4.95 -3.15 -2.66
CA ALA A 97 6.04 -2.62 -3.48
C ALA A 97 6.92 -3.75 -4.03
N ALA A 98 7.38 -4.67 -3.17
CA ALA A 98 8.18 -5.83 -3.58
C ALA A 98 7.47 -6.69 -4.63
N PHE A 99 6.18 -6.98 -4.43
CA PHE A 99 5.37 -7.74 -5.38
C PHE A 99 5.23 -7.05 -6.73
N TYR A 100 5.00 -5.75 -6.73
CA TYR A 100 4.84 -4.97 -7.96
C TYR A 100 6.16 -4.91 -8.74
N LEU A 101 7.28 -4.63 -8.05
CA LEU A 101 8.61 -4.60 -8.66
C LEU A 101 9.05 -5.98 -9.16
N TYR A 102 8.71 -7.05 -8.44
CA TYR A 102 8.96 -8.41 -8.88
C TYR A 102 8.21 -8.75 -10.17
N VAL A 103 6.91 -8.48 -10.23
CA VAL A 103 6.09 -8.72 -11.43
C VAL A 103 6.57 -7.85 -12.60
N LEU A 104 6.94 -6.59 -12.35
CA LEU A 104 7.54 -5.71 -13.36
C LEU A 104 8.81 -6.35 -13.94
N LYS A 105 9.72 -6.82 -13.09
CA LYS A 105 10.95 -7.51 -13.50
C LYS A 105 10.65 -8.75 -14.34
N LEU A 106 9.67 -9.58 -13.94
CA LEU A 106 9.29 -10.77 -14.69
C LEU A 106 8.74 -10.44 -16.09
N VAL A 107 7.95 -9.38 -16.22
CA VAL A 107 7.30 -9.01 -17.50
C VAL A 107 8.25 -8.26 -18.43
N THR A 108 9.05 -7.32 -17.90
CA THR A 108 9.84 -6.40 -18.72
C THR A 108 11.35 -6.67 -18.68
N GLY A 109 11.82 -7.55 -17.79
CA GLY A 109 13.24 -7.77 -17.53
C GLY A 109 13.95 -6.58 -16.88
N ARG A 110 13.22 -5.54 -16.44
CA ARG A 110 13.80 -4.33 -15.85
C ARG A 110 13.94 -4.52 -14.34
N GLU A 111 15.12 -4.22 -13.83
CA GLU A 111 15.38 -4.17 -12.40
C GLU A 111 15.15 -2.75 -11.89
N VAL A 112 14.26 -2.63 -10.91
CA VAL A 112 13.88 -1.38 -10.26
C VAL A 112 13.83 -1.65 -8.77
N ASP A 113 14.51 -0.83 -7.99
CA ASP A 113 14.68 -0.92 -6.54
C ASP A 113 13.93 0.19 -5.80
N GLN A 114 13.09 0.96 -6.52
CA GLN A 114 12.39 2.10 -5.99
C GLN A 114 10.90 2.06 -6.35
N PHE A 115 10.05 2.38 -5.39
CA PHE A 115 8.60 2.44 -5.52
C PHE A 115 8.09 3.61 -4.69
N CYS A 116 7.24 4.45 -5.29
CA CYS A 116 6.74 5.64 -4.62
C CYS A 116 5.26 5.48 -4.24
N PHE A 117 4.94 5.89 -3.02
CA PHE A 117 3.58 6.01 -2.53
C PHE A 117 3.23 7.49 -2.37
N PHE A 118 2.19 7.95 -3.06
CA PHE A 118 1.61 9.25 -2.80
C PHE A 118 0.53 9.13 -1.72
N ALA A 119 0.90 9.44 -0.49
CA ALA A 119 -0.02 9.47 0.64
C ALA A 119 -0.81 10.78 0.61
N LEU A 120 -2.14 10.71 0.59
CA LEU A 120 -3.03 11.86 0.54
C LEU A 120 -4.14 11.73 1.59
N GLU A 121 -4.20 12.67 2.52
CA GLU A 121 -5.24 12.67 3.54
C GLU A 121 -6.63 12.88 2.93
N ASN A 122 -7.60 12.10 3.38
CA ASN A 122 -9.01 12.24 2.97
C ASN A 122 -9.83 13.14 3.92
N THR A 123 -9.17 13.78 4.87
CA THR A 123 -9.76 14.75 5.82
C THR A 123 -8.91 16.01 5.87
N ALA A 124 -9.53 17.14 6.21
CA ALA A 124 -8.79 18.41 6.36
C ALA A 124 -7.62 18.27 7.38
N PRO A 125 -6.45 18.88 7.12
CA PRO A 125 -6.18 19.84 6.04
C PRO A 125 -5.71 19.21 4.72
N TYR A 126 -5.99 17.92 4.48
CA TYR A 126 -5.69 17.19 3.25
C TYR A 126 -4.19 17.15 2.95
N LYS A 127 -3.35 16.94 3.98
CA LYS A 127 -1.89 16.89 3.80
C LYS A 127 -1.53 15.73 2.86
N ASN A 128 -0.44 15.90 2.14
CA ASN A 128 0.07 14.85 1.27
C ASN A 128 1.60 14.80 1.31
N CYS A 129 2.13 13.64 0.94
CA CYS A 129 3.56 13.40 0.86
C CYS A 129 3.86 12.26 -0.13
N MET A 130 4.99 12.36 -0.83
CA MET A 130 5.55 11.27 -1.61
C MET A 130 6.56 10.50 -0.77
N TYR A 131 6.27 9.23 -0.49
CA TYR A 131 7.15 8.35 0.24
C TYR A 131 7.80 7.34 -0.70
N TYR A 132 9.12 7.30 -0.67
CA TYR A 132 9.94 6.34 -1.40
C TYR A 132 10.26 5.17 -0.48
N ILE A 133 10.17 3.94 -0.98
CA ILE A 133 10.49 2.77 -0.17
C ILE A 133 11.98 2.74 0.16
N GLY A 134 12.30 2.55 1.45
CA GLY A 134 13.67 2.35 1.91
C GLY A 134 14.15 0.91 1.65
N GLU A 135 15.46 0.74 1.52
CA GLU A 135 16.12 -0.55 1.23
C GLU A 135 15.69 -1.66 2.20
N ASP A 136 15.84 -1.44 3.51
CA ASP A 136 15.44 -2.42 4.55
C ASP A 136 13.96 -2.84 4.43
N SER A 137 13.08 -1.88 4.11
CA SER A 137 11.65 -2.16 3.93
C SER A 137 11.39 -2.96 2.67
N LEU A 138 12.11 -2.68 1.59
CA LEU A 138 11.99 -3.42 0.34
C LEU A 138 12.53 -4.85 0.49
N GLU A 139 13.67 -5.04 1.16
CA GLU A 139 14.23 -6.36 1.48
C GLU A 139 13.25 -7.21 2.31
N LEU A 140 12.69 -6.62 3.38
CA LEU A 140 11.67 -7.27 4.18
C LEU A 140 10.42 -7.58 3.35
N GLY A 141 10.04 -6.69 2.44
CA GLY A 141 8.96 -6.87 1.48
C GLY A 141 9.18 -8.11 0.60
N TYR A 142 10.37 -8.24 0.00
CA TYR A 142 10.72 -9.41 -0.83
C TYR A 142 10.70 -10.70 -0.03
N LYS A 143 11.31 -10.71 1.16
CA LYS A 143 11.30 -11.88 2.03
C LYS A 143 9.87 -12.33 2.35
N THR A 144 9.05 -11.42 2.85
CA THR A 144 7.66 -11.69 3.23
C THR A 144 6.81 -12.11 2.02
N MET A 145 7.03 -11.48 0.87
CA MET A 145 6.37 -11.83 -0.39
C MET A 145 6.66 -13.27 -0.79
N PHE A 146 7.94 -13.68 -0.85
CA PHE A 146 8.31 -15.03 -1.26
C PHE A 146 7.83 -16.08 -0.26
N GLU A 147 7.97 -15.84 1.05
CA GLU A 147 7.39 -16.72 2.09
C GLU A 147 5.88 -16.92 1.87
N SER A 148 5.16 -15.84 1.55
CA SER A 148 3.72 -15.88 1.26
C SER A 148 3.39 -16.65 -0.02
N LEU A 149 4.18 -16.48 -1.09
CA LEU A 149 3.99 -17.19 -2.36
C LEU A 149 4.23 -18.71 -2.19
N HIS A 150 5.29 -19.08 -1.48
CA HIS A 150 5.60 -20.47 -1.16
C HIS A 150 4.48 -21.09 -0.30
N LYS A 151 4.05 -20.40 0.75
CA LYS A 151 2.94 -20.88 1.60
C LYS A 151 1.64 -21.02 0.83
N LEU A 152 1.34 -20.07 -0.07
CA LEU A 152 0.18 -20.17 -0.94
C LEU A 152 0.25 -21.41 -1.83
N ARG A 153 1.42 -21.70 -2.40
CA ARG A 153 1.62 -22.90 -3.21
C ARG A 153 1.42 -24.18 -2.40
N GLU A 154 1.99 -24.26 -1.21
CA GLU A 154 1.77 -25.40 -0.29
C GLU A 154 0.29 -25.62 0.01
N CYS A 155 -0.45 -24.56 0.34
CA CYS A 155 -1.90 -24.65 0.60
C CYS A 155 -2.73 -25.01 -0.65
N MET A 156 -2.20 -24.78 -1.85
CA MET A 156 -2.84 -25.24 -3.09
C MET A 156 -2.59 -26.74 -3.31
N ASP A 157 -1.44 -27.25 -2.90
CA ASP A 157 -1.07 -28.66 -3.03
C ASP A 157 -1.66 -29.54 -1.91
N ASP A 158 -1.82 -29.00 -0.70
CA ASP A 158 -2.41 -29.67 0.46
C ASP A 158 -3.49 -28.79 1.11
N GLU A 159 -4.76 -29.21 0.97
CA GLU A 159 -5.89 -28.46 1.52
C GLU A 159 -5.94 -28.46 3.06
N SER A 160 -5.30 -29.43 3.73
CA SER A 160 -5.30 -29.50 5.19
C SER A 160 -4.55 -28.33 5.83
N LEU A 161 -3.56 -27.78 5.13
CA LEU A 161 -2.79 -26.61 5.55
C LEU A 161 -3.61 -25.31 5.51
N ARG A 162 -4.76 -25.29 4.84
CA ARG A 162 -5.62 -24.09 4.73
C ARG A 162 -6.32 -23.74 6.04
N THR A 163 -6.50 -24.72 6.92
CA THR A 163 -7.19 -24.54 8.20
C THR A 163 -6.24 -24.36 9.38
N ASP A 164 -4.93 -24.45 9.13
CA ASP A 164 -3.92 -24.23 10.15
C ASP A 164 -4.02 -22.80 10.71
N GLY A 165 -4.01 -22.67 12.04
CA GLY A 165 -4.18 -21.38 12.73
C GLY A 165 -5.61 -20.80 12.78
N MET A 166 -6.63 -21.44 12.18
CA MET A 166 -8.02 -20.95 12.29
C MET A 166 -8.57 -21.04 13.72
N VAL A 167 -8.18 -22.09 14.45
CA VAL A 167 -8.55 -22.28 15.85
C VAL A 167 -7.28 -22.11 16.68
N LEU A 168 -7.18 -20.96 17.35
CA LEU A 168 -6.12 -20.73 18.31
C LEU A 168 -6.44 -21.47 19.61
N PRO A 169 -5.44 -22.03 20.31
CA PRO A 169 -5.66 -22.60 21.63
C PRO A 169 -6.11 -21.51 22.61
N SER A 170 -6.94 -21.87 23.57
CA SER A 170 -7.31 -20.95 24.66
C SER A 170 -6.05 -20.48 25.39
N SER A 171 -5.91 -19.15 25.55
CA SER A 171 -4.79 -18.53 26.24
C SER A 171 -5.25 -17.40 27.15
N GLU A 172 -4.52 -17.17 28.22
CA GLU A 172 -4.68 -15.96 29.03
C GLU A 172 -4.28 -14.72 28.19
N ILE A 173 -4.96 -13.60 28.41
CA ILE A 173 -4.66 -12.33 27.73
C ILE A 173 -4.41 -11.25 28.78
N ASN A 174 -3.33 -10.51 28.57
CA ASN A 174 -2.98 -9.34 29.36
C ASN A 174 -3.18 -8.08 28.51
N VAL A 175 -3.36 -6.93 29.16
CA VAL A 175 -3.33 -5.64 28.45
C VAL A 175 -1.94 -5.43 27.80
N PRO A 176 -1.85 -4.70 26.66
CA PRO A 176 -0.57 -4.40 26.03
C PRO A 176 0.45 -3.78 26.98
N ALA A 177 1.73 -4.10 26.80
CA ALA A 177 2.83 -3.70 27.69
C ALA A 177 2.86 -2.19 28.00
N TYR A 178 2.59 -1.35 26.99
CA TYR A 178 2.60 0.11 27.12
C TYR A 178 1.51 0.70 28.05
N LEU A 179 0.51 -0.09 28.48
CA LEU A 179 -0.48 0.34 29.48
C LEU A 179 -0.03 0.09 30.92
N PHE A 180 1.06 -0.66 31.13
CA PHE A 180 1.67 -0.85 32.44
C PHE A 180 2.76 0.19 32.74
N ASP A 181 3.21 0.91 31.72
CA ASP A 181 4.19 1.97 31.86
C ASP A 181 3.48 3.26 32.32
N ASP A 182 3.36 3.43 33.64
CA ASP A 182 2.99 4.69 34.31
C ASP A 182 4.13 5.73 34.19
N GLU A 183 4.65 6.01 32.99
CA GLU A 183 5.43 7.24 32.79
C GLU A 183 4.46 8.43 32.79
N TYR A 184 4.12 8.88 34.00
CA TYR A 184 3.45 10.14 34.28
C TYR A 184 4.14 11.29 33.54
N VAL A 185 3.57 11.72 32.42
CA VAL A 185 3.75 13.11 31.98
C VAL A 185 2.77 13.91 32.82
N ASP A 186 3.27 14.58 33.86
CA ASP A 186 2.56 15.62 34.58
C ASP A 186 2.22 16.77 33.60
N GLU A 187 1.18 16.60 32.79
CA GLU A 187 0.54 17.72 32.11
C GLU A 187 -0.25 18.49 33.17
N VAL A 188 0.42 19.46 33.78
CA VAL A 188 -0.24 20.55 34.51
C VAL A 188 -1.09 21.32 33.50
N TYR A 189 -2.40 21.10 33.54
CA TYR A 189 -3.35 21.99 32.90
C TYR A 189 -3.30 23.35 33.62
N LEU A 190 -2.82 24.39 32.93
CA LEU A 190 -3.08 25.79 33.29
C LEU A 190 -4.41 26.24 32.68
#